data_AF-A0A967G8E6-F1
#
_entry.id   AF-A0A967G8E6-F1
#
_cell.length_a   1.000
_cell.length_b   1.000
_cell.length_c   1.000
_cell.angle_alpha   90.00
_cell.angle_beta   90.00
_cell.angle_gamma   90.00
#
_symmetry.space_group_name_H-M   'P 1'
#
loop_
_entity.id
_entity.type
_entity.pdbx_description
1 polymer ?
#
loop_
_entity_poly.entity_id
_entity_poly.type
_entity_poly.pdbx_seq_one_letter_code
_entity_poly.pdbx_strand_id
1 'polypeptide(L)'
;MNQSTSNKHQVLSHIVILLLCAVILFFSLLLDEEDGLLYLFGYKWPHRCPLYETVGIKCALCGLTRSFSSLAHGNWRQSIKFHALGPIIFAFTCFQIPYRIYGIIIHPRAINRRLIKINLSLAVAISILVLVNWFVYIGGLII
;
A
#
# COMPACT_ATOMS: atom_id res chain seq x y z
N MET A 1 -18.09 -30.41 12.25
CA MET A 1 -17.74 -29.33 11.31
C MET A 1 -16.83 -28.35 12.04
N ASN A 2 -15.58 -28.05 11.62
CA ASN A 2 -14.92 -26.74 11.89
C ASN A 2 -13.39 -26.61 11.63
N GLN A 3 -12.62 -27.67 11.35
CA GLN A 3 -11.18 -27.48 11.04
C GLN A 3 -10.90 -27.26 9.53
N SER A 4 -11.61 -27.96 8.65
CA SER A 4 -11.41 -27.86 7.18
C SER A 4 -11.86 -26.50 6.61
N THR A 5 -12.99 -25.95 7.09
CA THR A 5 -13.50 -24.63 6.67
C THR A 5 -12.61 -23.50 7.17
N SER A 6 -12.15 -23.55 8.42
CA SER A 6 -11.25 -22.54 8.99
C SER A 6 -9.91 -22.43 8.25
N ASN A 7 -9.38 -23.54 7.72
CA ASN A 7 -8.12 -23.52 6.98
C ASN A 7 -8.30 -22.90 5.59
N LYS A 8 -9.39 -23.26 4.88
CA LYS A 8 -9.73 -22.66 3.57
C LYS A 8 -9.86 -21.14 3.64
N HIS A 9 -10.52 -20.61 4.67
CA HIS A 9 -10.64 -19.15 4.85
C HIS A 9 -9.29 -18.47 5.11
N GLN A 10 -8.38 -19.09 5.87
CA GLN A 10 -7.05 -18.53 6.13
C GLN A 10 -6.22 -18.46 4.84
N VAL A 11 -6.15 -19.57 4.09
CA VAL A 11 -5.42 -19.62 2.81
C VAL A 11 -6.01 -18.62 1.81
N LEU A 12 -7.34 -18.52 1.71
CA LEU A 12 -8.00 -17.55 0.86
C LEU A 12 -7.61 -16.10 1.23
N SER A 13 -7.63 -15.73 2.51
CA SER A 13 -7.18 -14.40 2.94
C SER A 13 -5.71 -14.13 2.59
N HIS A 14 -4.82 -15.14 2.71
CA HIS A 14 -3.42 -14.99 2.32
C HIS A 14 -3.26 -14.77 0.81
N ILE A 15 -3.99 -15.53 -0.02
CA ILE A 15 -4.00 -15.38 -1.48
C ILE A 15 -4.56 -14.02 -1.88
N VAL A 16 -5.68 -13.60 -1.30
CA VAL A 16 -6.28 -12.29 -1.60
C VAL A 16 -5.31 -11.16 -1.29
N ILE A 17 -4.66 -11.18 -0.12
CA ILE A 17 -3.71 -10.11 0.23
C ILE A 17 -2.46 -10.18 -0.65
N LEU A 18 -1.95 -11.37 -0.97
CA LEU A 18 -0.84 -11.54 -1.90
C LEU A 18 -1.17 -10.94 -3.27
N LEU A 19 -2.35 -11.25 -3.82
CA LEU A 19 -2.84 -10.70 -5.08
C LEU A 19 -2.98 -9.18 -5.01
N LEU A 20 -3.54 -8.64 -3.93
CA LEU A 20 -3.65 -7.19 -3.74
C LEU A 20 -2.28 -6.52 -3.71
N CYS A 21 -1.31 -7.03 -2.94
CA CYS A 21 0.05 -6.49 -2.90
C CYS A 21 0.74 -6.56 -4.27
N ALA A 22 0.61 -7.70 -4.96
CA ALA A 22 1.19 -7.88 -6.30
C ALA A 22 0.58 -6.91 -7.32
N VAL A 23 -0.74 -6.75 -7.31
CA VAL A 23 -1.47 -5.79 -8.15
C VAL A 23 -1.01 -4.35 -7.83
N ILE A 24 -0.90 -3.98 -6.56
CA ILE A 24 -0.44 -2.64 -6.16
C ILE A 24 0.98 -2.37 -6.70
N LEU A 25 1.92 -3.30 -6.51
CA LEU A 25 3.29 -3.11 -6.99
C LEU A 25 3.36 -3.11 -8.53
N PHE A 26 2.60 -3.96 -9.19
CA PHE A 26 2.50 -4.00 -10.64
C PHE A 26 1.95 -2.69 -11.20
N PHE A 27 0.86 -2.16 -10.63
CA PHE A 27 0.35 -0.83 -10.99
C PHE A 27 1.36 0.26 -10.68
N SER A 28 2.10 0.18 -9.57
CA SER A 28 3.13 1.17 -9.23
C SER A 28 4.26 1.22 -10.27
N LEU A 29 4.59 0.08 -10.89
CA LEU A 29 5.54 0.00 -12.00
C LEU A 29 4.96 0.51 -13.32
N LEU A 30 3.65 0.31 -13.55
CA LEU A 30 2.98 0.78 -14.78
C LEU A 30 2.65 2.27 -14.76
N LEU A 31 2.44 2.84 -13.58
CA LEU A 31 2.20 4.26 -13.41
C LEU A 31 3.54 4.98 -13.42
N ASP A 32 3.76 5.79 -14.44
CA ASP A 32 4.88 6.71 -14.48
C ASP A 32 4.44 8.04 -13.84
N GLU A 33 5.39 8.74 -13.21
CA GLU A 33 5.17 10.03 -12.59
C GLU A 33 6.18 11.02 -13.14
N GLU A 34 5.69 11.96 -13.94
CA GLU A 34 6.48 13.04 -14.53
C GLU A 34 5.80 14.37 -14.19
N ASP A 35 6.55 15.28 -13.56
CA ASP A 35 6.11 16.62 -13.16
C ASP A 35 4.81 16.69 -12.33
N GLY A 36 4.56 15.70 -11.47
CA GLY A 36 3.38 15.63 -10.61
C GLY A 36 2.10 15.18 -11.32
N LEU A 37 2.21 14.78 -12.60
CA LEU A 37 1.15 14.11 -13.35
C LEU A 37 1.42 12.61 -13.37
N LEU A 38 0.34 11.83 -13.23
CA LEU A 38 0.42 10.38 -13.39
C LEU A 38 0.23 10.07 -14.88
N TYR A 39 1.11 9.24 -15.41
CA TYR A 39 0.99 8.69 -16.75
C TYR A 39 0.76 7.20 -16.62
N LEU A 40 -0.19 6.68 -17.40
CA LEU A 40 -0.47 5.25 -17.46
C LEU A 40 -0.14 4.79 -18.87
N PHE A 41 0.95 4.03 -19.00
CA PHE A 41 1.40 3.51 -20.30
C PHE A 41 1.70 4.63 -21.34
N GLY A 42 2.24 5.76 -20.88
CA GLY A 42 2.49 6.96 -21.72
C GLY A 42 1.24 7.82 -21.98
N TYR A 43 0.06 7.39 -21.52
CA TYR A 43 -1.15 8.20 -21.58
C TYR A 43 -1.28 9.07 -20.33
N LYS A 44 -1.42 10.37 -20.51
CA LYS A 44 -1.63 11.31 -19.40
C LYS A 44 -2.92 10.94 -18.67
N TRP A 45 -2.83 10.65 -17.39
CA TRP A 45 -4.01 10.42 -16.56
C TRP A 45 -4.80 11.73 -16.47
N PRO A 46 -6.03 11.79 -17.00
CA PRO A 46 -6.73 13.05 -17.20
C PRO A 46 -7.24 13.67 -15.90
N HIS A 47 -7.36 12.88 -14.84
CA HIS A 47 -7.95 13.33 -13.57
C HIS A 47 -6.89 13.68 -12.54
N ARG A 48 -6.82 14.95 -12.14
CA ARG A 48 -6.11 15.29 -10.89
C ARG A 48 -6.94 14.79 -9.70
N CYS A 49 -6.32 14.74 -8.52
CA CYS A 49 -7.01 14.32 -7.30
C CYS A 49 -8.24 15.22 -7.07
N PRO A 50 -9.48 14.69 -7.09
CA PRO A 50 -10.68 15.51 -6.94
C PRO A 50 -10.72 16.26 -5.62
N LEU A 51 -10.14 15.67 -4.56
CA LEU A 51 -10.03 16.29 -3.25
C LEU A 51 -9.11 17.52 -3.26
N TYR A 52 -8.04 17.47 -4.06
CA TYR A 52 -7.15 18.61 -4.22
C TYR A 52 -7.79 19.70 -5.08
N GLU A 53 -8.51 19.33 -6.14
CA GLU A 53 -9.19 20.30 -7.00
C GLU A 53 -10.39 20.97 -6.33
N THR A 54 -11.18 20.21 -5.55
CA THR A 54 -12.42 20.73 -4.94
C THR A 54 -12.20 21.36 -3.57
N VAL A 55 -11.27 20.83 -2.76
CA VAL A 55 -11.05 21.25 -1.36
C VAL A 55 -9.65 21.83 -1.13
N GLY A 56 -8.72 21.73 -2.10
CA GLY A 56 -7.33 22.19 -1.93
C GLY A 56 -6.48 21.27 -1.05
N ILE A 57 -7.02 20.12 -0.61
CA ILE A 57 -6.35 19.23 0.34
C ILE A 57 -5.56 18.15 -0.40
N LYS A 58 -4.30 17.97 -0.01
CA LYS A 58 -3.48 16.84 -0.50
C LYS A 58 -4.00 15.53 0.08
N CYS A 59 -4.52 14.65 -0.78
CA CYS A 59 -5.00 13.32 -0.39
C CYS A 59 -3.83 12.38 -0.02
N ALA A 60 -3.92 11.70 1.13
CA ALA A 60 -2.94 10.71 1.54
C ALA A 60 -2.81 9.55 0.55
N LEU A 61 -3.92 9.07 -0.02
CA LEU A 61 -3.89 7.99 -1.01
C LEU A 61 -3.19 8.43 -2.30
N CYS A 62 -3.55 9.58 -2.87
CA CYS A 62 -2.94 10.05 -4.12
C CYS A 62 -1.44 10.34 -3.93
N GLY A 63 -1.05 10.91 -2.79
CA GLY A 63 0.36 11.08 -2.43
C GLY A 63 1.09 9.76 -2.26
N LEU A 64 0.45 8.76 -1.65
CA LEU A 64 1.01 7.42 -1.47
C LEU A 64 1.21 6.71 -2.82
N THR A 65 0.23 6.77 -3.73
CA THR A 65 0.35 6.18 -5.07
C THR A 65 1.49 6.80 -5.87
N ARG A 66 1.64 8.13 -5.84
CA ARG A 66 2.78 8.82 -6.47
C ARG A 66 4.10 8.41 -5.82
N SER A 67 4.15 8.35 -4.48
CA SER A 67 5.33 7.87 -3.78
C SER A 67 5.71 6.45 -4.17
N PHE A 68 4.74 5.55 -4.36
CA PHE A 68 4.96 4.17 -4.76
C PHE A 68 5.50 4.08 -6.19
N SER A 69 4.92 4.84 -7.12
CA SER A 69 5.42 4.93 -8.49
C SER A 69 6.84 5.49 -8.53
N SER A 70 7.14 6.59 -7.82
CA SER A 70 8.51 7.11 -7.76
C SER A 70 9.50 6.09 -7.18
N LEU A 71 9.12 5.32 -6.16
CA LEU A 71 9.97 4.25 -5.61
C LEU A 71 10.17 3.09 -6.57
N ALA A 72 9.11 2.69 -7.29
CA ALA A 72 9.17 1.65 -8.30
C ALA A 72 10.15 2.02 -9.43
N HIS A 73 10.26 3.31 -9.75
CA HIS A 73 11.23 3.85 -10.72
C HIS A 73 12.60 4.21 -10.09
N GLY A 74 12.82 3.94 -8.81
CA GLY A 74 14.09 4.18 -8.11
C GLY A 74 14.31 5.61 -7.59
N ASN A 75 13.31 6.49 -7.68
CA ASN A 75 13.36 7.89 -7.27
C ASN A 75 12.96 8.09 -5.79
N TRP A 76 13.87 7.73 -4.87
CA TRP A 76 13.67 7.84 -3.41
C TRP A 76 13.42 9.26 -2.90
N ARG A 77 14.09 10.27 -3.48
CA ARG A 77 13.93 11.66 -3.06
C ARG A 77 12.55 12.21 -3.42
N GLN A 78 12.05 11.84 -4.61
CA GLN A 78 10.74 12.22 -5.10
C GLN A 78 9.64 11.58 -4.25
N SER A 79 9.81 10.30 -3.89
CA SER A 79 8.81 9.56 -3.13
C SER A 79 8.53 10.15 -1.75
N ILE A 80 9.59 10.53 -1.01
CA ILE A 80 9.47 11.16 0.32
C ILE A 80 8.74 12.52 0.23
N LYS A 81 8.96 13.27 -0.87
CA LYS A 81 8.24 14.54 -1.10
C LYS A 81 6.74 14.34 -1.29
N PHE A 82 6.33 13.23 -1.90
CA PHE A 82 4.91 12.91 -2.05
C PHE A 82 4.29 12.34 -0.79
N HIS A 83 4.99 11.45 -0.10
CA HIS A 83 4.51 10.86 1.15
C HIS A 83 5.69 10.44 2.02
N ALA A 84 5.85 11.08 3.19
CA ALA A 84 6.97 10.79 4.09
C ALA A 84 7.03 9.31 4.51
N LEU A 85 5.88 8.69 4.77
CA LEU A 85 5.79 7.26 5.11
C LEU A 85 5.77 6.32 3.88
N GLY A 86 5.78 6.86 2.67
CA GLY A 86 5.64 6.09 1.43
C GLY A 86 6.69 4.99 1.28
N PRO A 87 8.00 5.28 1.47
CA PRO A 87 9.05 4.25 1.44
C PRO A 87 8.85 3.12 2.45
N ILE A 88 8.39 3.44 3.66
CA ILE A 88 8.15 2.45 4.72
C ILE A 88 7.01 1.51 4.31
N ILE A 89 5.91 2.07 3.80
CA ILE A 89 4.73 1.30 3.38
C ILE A 89 5.06 0.48 2.12
N PHE A 90 5.85 1.03 1.20
CA PHE A 90 6.33 0.31 0.02
C PHE A 90 7.19 -0.88 0.42
N ALA A 91 8.18 -0.69 1.30
CA ALA A 91 9.01 -1.77 1.81
C ALA A 91 8.19 -2.86 2.52
N PHE A 92 7.22 -2.46 3.35
CA PHE A 92 6.28 -3.40 3.99
C PHE A 92 5.47 -4.19 2.96
N THR A 93 5.00 -3.54 1.89
CA THR A 93 4.25 -4.18 0.81
C THR A 93 5.13 -5.18 0.04
N CYS A 94 6.37 -4.81 -0.28
CA CYS A 94 7.35 -5.69 -0.89
C CYS A 94 7.67 -6.90 -0.01
N PHE A 95 7.82 -6.70 1.31
CA PHE A 95 8.11 -7.78 2.26
C PHE A 95 6.93 -8.75 2.46
N GLN A 96 5.69 -8.28 2.33
CA GLN A 96 4.52 -9.16 2.45
C GLN A 96 4.48 -10.26 1.40
N ILE A 97 5.01 -10.02 0.19
CA ILE A 97 5.01 -10.99 -0.90
C ILE A 97 5.84 -12.24 -0.56
N PRO A 98 7.17 -12.16 -0.32
CA PRO A 98 7.97 -13.34 0.00
C PRO A 98 7.54 -13.99 1.31
N TYR A 99 7.12 -13.19 2.31
CA TYR A 99 6.60 -13.72 3.57
C TYR A 99 5.36 -14.61 3.37
N ARG A 100 4.39 -14.15 2.56
CA ARG A 100 3.16 -14.91 2.28
C ARG A 100 3.44 -16.11 1.37
N ILE A 101 4.30 -15.96 0.36
CA ILE A 101 4.73 -17.06 -0.50
C ILE A 101 5.40 -18.16 0.34
N TYR A 102 6.33 -17.80 1.22
CA TYR A 102 6.99 -18.74 2.13
C TYR A 102 5.99 -19.46 3.04
N GLY A 103 5.04 -18.74 3.63
CA GLY A 103 3.99 -19.32 4.48
C GLY A 103 3.07 -20.29 3.74
N ILE A 104 2.75 -20.03 2.47
CA ILE A 104 1.91 -20.90 1.64
C ILE A 104 2.69 -22.14 1.17
N ILE A 105 3.94 -21.99 0.75
CA ILE A 105 4.75 -23.09 0.16
C ILE A 105 5.26 -24.06 1.23
N ILE A 106 5.84 -23.57 2.34
CA ILE A 106 6.54 -24.44 3.29
C ILE A 106 5.60 -25.01 4.36
N HIS A 107 4.60 -24.24 4.80
CA HIS A 107 3.74 -24.63 5.92
C HIS A 107 2.26 -24.24 5.74
N PRO A 108 1.55 -24.79 4.73
CA PRO A 108 0.12 -24.53 4.52
C PRO A 108 -0.77 -24.95 5.70
N ARG A 109 -0.24 -25.74 6.65
CA ARG A 109 -0.97 -26.25 7.82
C ARG A 109 -0.51 -25.67 9.17
N ALA A 110 0.58 -24.90 9.21
CA ALA A 110 1.21 -24.46 10.46
C ALA A 110 1.47 -22.95 10.54
N ILE A 111 0.78 -22.12 9.74
CA ILE A 111 0.84 -20.67 9.94
C ILE A 111 0.30 -20.35 11.33
N ASN A 112 1.20 -19.88 12.20
CA ASN A 112 0.87 -19.55 13.56
C ASN A 112 -0.16 -18.40 13.57
N ARG A 113 -1.29 -18.59 14.27
CA ARG A 113 -2.30 -17.53 14.45
C ARG A 113 -1.69 -16.23 15.00
N ARG A 114 -0.60 -16.33 15.76
CA ARG A 114 0.17 -15.18 16.28
C ARG A 114 0.78 -14.34 15.15
N LEU A 115 1.34 -14.96 14.12
CA LEU A 115 1.94 -14.29 12.97
C LEU A 115 0.88 -13.57 12.11
N ILE A 116 -0.29 -14.18 11.92
CA ILE A 116 -1.44 -13.54 11.26
C ILE A 116 -1.89 -12.30 12.05
N LYS A 117 -2.04 -12.45 13.38
CA LYS A 117 -2.42 -11.33 14.25
C LYS A 117 -1.37 -10.21 14.21
N ILE A 118 -0.08 -10.52 14.28
CA ILE A 118 0.99 -9.52 14.19
C ILE A 118 0.92 -8.77 12.85
N ASN A 119 0.76 -9.48 11.74
CA ASN A 119 0.69 -8.83 10.43
C ASN A 119 -0.58 -7.96 10.27
N LEU A 120 -1.72 -8.43 10.79
CA LEU A 120 -2.95 -7.64 10.84
C LEU A 120 -2.79 -6.40 11.73
N SER A 121 -2.21 -6.56 12.91
CA SER A 121 -1.92 -5.46 13.82
C SER A 121 -0.96 -4.44 13.20
N LEU A 122 0.08 -4.89 12.49
CA LEU A 122 0.99 -4.01 11.76
C LEU A 122 0.29 -3.28 10.63
N ALA A 123 -0.53 -3.97 9.82
CA ALA A 123 -1.30 -3.35 8.76
C ALA A 123 -2.27 -2.29 9.31
N VAL A 124 -3.00 -2.61 10.38
CA VAL A 124 -3.90 -1.67 11.06
C VAL A 124 -3.13 -0.49 11.65
N ALA A 125 -1.99 -0.73 12.31
CA ALA A 125 -1.15 0.33 12.87
C ALA A 125 -0.60 1.26 11.77
N ILE A 126 -0.15 0.71 10.64
CA ILE A 126 0.30 1.49 9.48
C ILE A 126 -0.85 2.30 8.90
N SER A 127 -2.04 1.71 8.74
CA SER A 127 -3.23 2.44 8.29
C SER A 127 -3.60 3.57 9.24
N ILE A 128 -3.55 3.34 10.56
CA ILE A 128 -3.79 4.39 11.57
C ILE A 128 -2.72 5.48 11.47
N LEU A 129 -1.44 5.13 11.34
CA LEU A 129 -0.36 6.12 11.17
C LEU A 129 -0.54 6.98 9.92
N VAL A 130 -0.96 6.38 8.81
CA VAL A 130 -1.29 7.13 7.58
C VAL A 130 -2.44 8.09 7.83
N LEU A 131 -3.51 7.63 8.50
CA LEU A 131 -4.66 8.47 8.82
C LEU A 131 -4.27 9.60 9.79
N VAL A 132 -3.53 9.31 10.86
CA VAL A 132 -3.06 10.32 11.82
C VAL A 132 -2.14 11.32 11.15
N ASN A 133 -1.16 10.87 10.36
CA ASN A 133 -0.29 11.74 9.59
C ASN A 133 -1.10 12.65 8.66
N TRP A 134 -2.14 12.11 8.02
CA TRP A 134 -3.04 12.88 7.17
C TRP A 134 -3.90 13.86 7.96
N PHE A 135 -4.44 13.48 9.11
CA PHE A 135 -5.20 14.35 10.01
C PHE A 135 -4.35 15.47 10.58
N VAL A 136 -3.09 15.22 10.93
CA VAL A 136 -2.13 16.25 11.36
C VAL A 136 -1.81 17.19 10.18
N TYR A 137 -1.62 16.65 8.98
CA TYR A 137 -1.38 17.46 7.78
C TYR A 137 -2.60 18.31 7.38
N ILE A 138 -3.81 17.79 7.54
CA ILE A 138 -5.07 18.54 7.36
C ILE A 138 -5.24 19.58 8.47
N GLY A 139 -5.03 19.20 9.73
CA GLY A 139 -5.17 20.07 10.89
C GLY A 139 -4.17 21.23 10.88
N GLY A 140 -2.96 21.01 10.34
CA GLY A 140 -1.97 22.06 10.10
C GLY A 140 -2.25 22.97 8.90
N LEU A 141 -3.28 22.68 8.09
CA LEU A 141 -3.77 23.56 7.02
C LEU A 141 -4.95 24.45 7.49
N ILE A 142 -5.57 24.11 8.63
CA ILE A 142 -6.73 24.80 9.21
C ILE A 142 -6.32 25.82 10.29
N ILE A 143 -5.07 25.76 10.76
CA ILE A 143 -4.45 26.74 11.68
C ILE A 143 -3.52 27.66 10.88
#